data_AF-A0A963NPA6-F1
#
_entry.id   AF-A0A963NPA6-F1
#
_cell.length_a   1.000
_cell.length_b   1.000
_cell.length_c   1.000
_cell.angle_alpha   90.00
_cell.angle_beta   90.00
_cell.angle_gamma   90.00
#
_symmetry.space_group_name_H-M   'P 1'
#
loop_
_entity.id
_entity.type
_entity.pdbx_description
1 polymer ?
#
loop_
_entity_poly.entity_id
_entity_poly.type
_entity_poly.pdbx_seq_one_letter_code
_entity_poly.pdbx_strand_id
1 'polypeptide(L)'
;MTGSTRRHGRWQHPLWAAAFRPFLLAGACYAPLLALLAIAAWASVLPAPTLPPLWHGHEMVFGFAGAIVAGVVLTALPGWAGIPETEHAPLALLAALWVLGRAAFWLQPSLPWAVVGAVALPVALALWLAPRLWPLPQRAWRLVLAILLALALADAVHHAALAAGDAALAATALRGAVWVLVLLFVLAGGLLTPVFTGNALRAAGRGDVAPAWPPLEVAAAAALVALALLDLAGAGDAAIGAAAIAALLLQGWRVARWRGWRVLDAPLVPGLHGGFAWLLLALALRAGAALGAPWPTDAWMHAFTVGALGQTMLSLMTRVALRHTGRTLARPAPLRWTAGRTLARPAPLRWTA
;
A
#
# COMPACT_ATOMS: atom_id res chain seq x y z
N MET A 1 -17.71 3.61 -46.64
CA MET A 1 -17.97 4.29 -45.35
C MET A 1 -19.04 3.52 -44.61
N THR A 2 -18.66 2.60 -43.74
CA THR A 2 -19.58 1.90 -42.82
C THR A 2 -19.17 2.28 -41.41
N GLY A 3 -19.82 3.32 -40.88
CA GLY A 3 -19.61 3.78 -39.52
C GLY A 3 -20.06 2.68 -38.56
N SER A 4 -19.11 1.99 -37.93
CA SER A 4 -19.42 1.18 -36.77
C SER A 4 -19.84 2.14 -35.66
N THR A 5 -21.13 2.21 -35.39
CA THR A 5 -21.64 2.79 -34.16
C THR A 5 -21.11 1.93 -33.01
N ARG A 6 -19.97 2.33 -32.43
CA ARG A 6 -19.49 1.74 -31.18
C ARG A 6 -20.57 2.02 -30.16
N ARG A 7 -21.44 1.05 -29.91
CA ARG A 7 -22.35 1.08 -28.77
C ARG A 7 -21.45 1.25 -27.55
N HIS A 8 -21.49 2.43 -26.93
CA HIS A 8 -20.87 2.64 -25.63
C HIS A 8 -21.63 1.81 -24.62
N GLY A 9 -21.22 0.54 -24.47
CA GLY A 9 -21.72 -0.30 -23.39
C GLY A 9 -21.50 0.45 -22.07
N ARG A 10 -22.44 0.32 -21.13
CA ARG A 10 -22.48 1.02 -19.82
C ARG A 10 -21.16 0.99 -19.04
N TRP A 11 -20.23 0.09 -19.40
CA TRP A 11 -18.93 -0.12 -18.79
C TRP A 11 -17.72 0.43 -19.58
N GLN A 12 -17.92 1.12 -20.71
CA GLN A 12 -16.85 1.74 -21.51
C GLN A 12 -16.39 3.12 -20.97
N HIS A 13 -16.90 3.56 -19.82
CA HIS A 13 -16.49 4.83 -19.21
C HIS A 13 -14.97 4.80 -18.87
N PRO A 14 -14.21 5.90 -19.09
CA PRO A 14 -12.77 5.92 -18.86
C PRO A 14 -12.34 5.55 -17.43
N LEU A 15 -13.23 5.72 -16.45
CA LEU A 15 -12.99 5.28 -15.07
C LEU A 15 -12.69 3.78 -15.01
N TRP A 16 -13.34 2.96 -15.83
CA TRP A 16 -13.21 1.51 -15.82
C TRP A 16 -12.11 1.00 -16.76
N ALA A 17 -11.36 1.88 -17.41
CA ALA A 17 -10.32 1.48 -18.37
C ALA A 17 -9.03 0.98 -17.71
N ALA A 18 -8.79 1.31 -16.43
CA ALA A 18 -7.60 0.86 -15.71
C ALA A 18 -7.84 0.88 -14.20
N ALA A 19 -7.40 -0.15 -13.50
CA ALA A 19 -7.73 -0.35 -12.08
C ALA A 19 -7.21 0.75 -11.15
N PHE A 20 -6.10 1.43 -11.51
CA PHE A 20 -5.59 2.55 -10.73
C PHE A 20 -6.60 3.69 -10.63
N ARG A 21 -7.48 3.88 -11.63
CA ARG A 21 -8.38 5.02 -11.70
C ARG A 21 -9.43 5.00 -10.58
N PRO A 22 -10.28 3.96 -10.44
CA PRO A 22 -11.28 3.95 -9.38
C PRO A 22 -10.64 3.75 -8.00
N PHE A 23 -9.66 2.86 -7.89
CA PHE A 23 -9.13 2.46 -6.58
C PHE A 23 -8.16 3.46 -5.97
N LEU A 24 -7.23 4.04 -6.75
CA LEU A 24 -6.34 5.07 -6.22
C LEU A 24 -7.09 6.37 -5.96
N LEU A 25 -8.10 6.71 -6.79
CA LEU A 25 -8.98 7.84 -6.49
C LEU A 25 -9.79 7.61 -5.22
N ALA A 26 -10.38 6.42 -5.05
CA ALA A 26 -11.09 6.05 -3.83
C ALA A 26 -10.18 6.19 -2.60
N GLY A 27 -8.97 5.59 -2.63
CA GLY A 27 -8.01 5.73 -1.55
C GLY A 27 -7.60 7.18 -1.27
N ALA A 28 -7.34 7.97 -2.32
CA ALA A 28 -6.96 9.39 -2.21
C ALA A 28 -8.03 10.25 -1.52
N CYS A 29 -9.31 9.99 -1.80
CA CYS A 29 -10.42 10.70 -1.19
C CYS A 29 -10.75 10.16 0.21
N TYR A 30 -10.63 8.84 0.41
CA TYR A 30 -11.09 8.18 1.62
C TYR A 30 -10.17 8.41 2.82
N ALA A 31 -8.85 8.38 2.63
CA ALA A 31 -7.89 8.65 3.71
C ALA A 31 -8.08 10.02 4.40
N PRO A 32 -8.10 11.17 3.69
CA PRO A 32 -8.30 12.46 4.34
C PRO A 32 -9.69 12.58 4.97
N LEU A 33 -10.73 12.01 4.35
CA LEU A 33 -12.07 11.96 4.93
C LEU A 33 -12.04 11.24 6.28
N LEU A 34 -11.49 10.03 6.35
CA LEU A 34 -11.39 9.26 7.58
C LEU A 34 -10.53 9.96 8.64
N ALA A 35 -9.43 10.61 8.24
CA ALA A 35 -8.58 11.36 9.16
C ALA A 35 -9.35 12.53 9.79
N LEU A 36 -10.10 13.30 8.99
CA LEU A 36 -10.94 14.40 9.48
C LEU A 36 -12.06 13.90 10.40
N LEU A 37 -12.73 12.80 10.02
CA LEU A 37 -13.78 12.20 10.84
C LEU A 37 -13.23 11.66 12.16
N ALA A 38 -12.05 11.03 12.15
CA ALA A 38 -11.39 10.57 13.36
C ALA A 38 -11.01 11.74 14.27
N ILE A 39 -10.40 12.79 13.72
CA ILE A 39 -10.07 14.01 14.50
C ILE A 39 -11.33 14.63 15.09
N ALA A 40 -12.40 14.76 14.32
CA ALA A 40 -13.67 15.33 14.79
C ALA A 40 -14.32 14.46 15.89
N ALA A 41 -14.27 13.14 15.76
CA ALA A 41 -14.74 12.21 16.79
C ALA A 41 -13.89 12.29 18.07
N TRP A 42 -12.57 12.40 17.94
CA TRP A 42 -11.64 12.51 19.09
C TRP A 42 -11.74 13.86 19.78
N ALA A 43 -12.07 14.92 19.04
CA ALA A 43 -12.35 16.25 19.56
C ALA A 43 -13.80 16.39 20.10
N SER A 44 -14.58 15.31 20.14
CA SER A 44 -15.98 15.29 20.57
C SER A 44 -16.91 16.24 19.79
N VAL A 45 -16.53 16.60 18.56
CA VAL A 45 -17.34 17.43 17.64
C VAL A 45 -18.45 16.60 16.99
N LEU A 46 -18.19 15.32 16.78
CA LEU A 46 -19.16 14.34 16.29
C LEU A 46 -19.36 13.24 17.32
N PRO A 47 -20.55 12.61 17.40
CA PRO A 47 -20.74 11.42 18.20
C PRO A 47 -19.72 10.36 17.76
N ALA A 48 -18.86 9.97 18.68
CA ALA A 48 -17.82 8.99 18.38
C ALA A 48 -18.48 7.61 18.14
N PRO A 49 -18.04 6.83 17.14
CA PRO A 49 -18.48 5.45 16.99
C PRO A 49 -18.14 4.66 18.27
N THR A 50 -18.88 3.58 18.55
CA THR A 50 -18.80 2.83 19.82
C THR A 50 -17.40 2.31 20.18
N LEU A 51 -16.48 2.21 19.21
CA LEU A 51 -15.09 1.79 19.41
C LEU A 51 -14.14 2.63 18.52
N PRO A 52 -13.88 3.91 18.86
CA PRO A 52 -13.24 4.85 17.94
C PRO A 52 -11.87 4.41 17.40
N PRO A 53 -10.96 3.83 18.20
CA PRO A 53 -9.68 3.34 17.68
C PRO A 53 -9.83 2.12 16.75
N LEU A 54 -10.73 1.18 17.07
CA LEU A 54 -10.93 -0.03 16.26
C LEU A 54 -11.66 0.30 14.95
N TRP A 55 -12.66 1.17 15.00
CA TRP A 55 -13.33 1.72 13.83
C TRP A 55 -12.33 2.43 12.90
N HIS A 56 -11.54 3.35 13.44
CA HIS A 56 -10.54 4.09 12.67
C HIS A 56 -9.49 3.16 12.07
N GLY A 57 -8.94 2.26 12.89
CA GLY A 57 -7.93 1.30 12.46
C GLY A 57 -8.44 0.37 11.35
N HIS A 58 -9.67 -0.14 11.48
CA HIS A 58 -10.30 -0.97 10.45
C HIS A 58 -10.45 -0.22 9.13
N GLU A 59 -11.00 0.99 9.18
CA GLU A 59 -11.25 1.79 7.98
C GLU A 59 -9.95 2.26 7.30
N MET A 60 -8.88 2.49 8.07
CA MET A 60 -7.56 2.78 7.52
C MET A 60 -6.93 1.55 6.83
N VAL A 61 -7.09 0.35 7.40
CA VAL A 61 -6.50 -0.88 6.88
C VAL A 61 -7.31 -1.46 5.71
N PHE A 62 -8.61 -1.70 5.90
CA PHE A 62 -9.45 -2.39 4.91
C PHE A 62 -10.16 -1.43 3.96
N GLY A 63 -10.41 -0.18 4.38
CA GLY A 63 -11.00 0.85 3.55
C GLY A 63 -9.94 1.52 2.69
N PHE A 64 -9.08 2.33 3.30
CA PHE A 64 -8.02 3.06 2.61
C PHE A 64 -6.94 2.13 2.03
N ALA A 65 -6.19 1.42 2.88
CA ALA A 65 -5.09 0.60 2.38
C ALA A 65 -5.60 -0.55 1.50
N GLY A 66 -6.78 -1.10 1.78
CA GLY A 66 -7.47 -2.06 0.89
C GLY A 66 -7.72 -1.52 -0.52
N ALA A 67 -8.19 -0.28 -0.67
CA ALA A 67 -8.34 0.36 -1.98
C ALA A 67 -6.97 0.53 -2.68
N ILE A 68 -5.96 0.97 -1.94
CA ILE A 68 -4.60 1.11 -2.48
C ILE A 68 -4.04 -0.23 -2.96
N VAL A 69 -4.17 -1.29 -2.15
CA VAL A 69 -3.73 -2.65 -2.51
C VAL A 69 -4.44 -3.12 -3.76
N ALA A 70 -5.76 -2.95 -3.86
CA ALA A 70 -6.51 -3.29 -5.06
C ALA A 70 -6.02 -2.53 -6.30
N GLY A 71 -5.84 -1.21 -6.17
CA GLY A 71 -5.36 -0.36 -7.26
C GLY A 71 -3.95 -0.74 -7.72
N VAL A 72 -3.03 -0.98 -6.79
CA VAL A 72 -1.64 -1.35 -7.11
C VAL A 72 -1.58 -2.76 -7.69
N VAL A 73 -2.19 -3.76 -7.05
CA VAL A 73 -2.16 -5.15 -7.51
C VAL A 73 -2.79 -5.26 -8.89
N LEU A 74 -3.99 -4.74 -9.10
CA LEU A 74 -4.67 -4.88 -10.39
C LEU A 74 -4.04 -4.05 -11.53
N THR A 75 -3.19 -3.06 -11.21
CA THR A 75 -2.50 -2.24 -12.23
C THR A 75 -1.10 -2.75 -12.53
N ALA A 76 -0.33 -3.12 -11.50
CA ALA A 76 1.08 -3.48 -11.67
C ALA A 76 1.28 -4.97 -11.97
N LEU A 77 0.51 -5.85 -11.32
CA LEU A 77 0.65 -7.29 -11.46
C LEU A 77 0.44 -7.78 -12.90
N PRO A 78 -0.55 -7.31 -13.68
CA PRO A 78 -0.70 -7.73 -15.08
C PRO A 78 0.56 -7.52 -15.91
N GLY A 79 1.20 -6.36 -15.77
CA GLY A 79 2.43 -6.04 -16.49
C GLY A 79 3.63 -6.89 -16.07
N TRP A 80 3.71 -7.33 -14.81
CA TRP A 80 4.82 -8.17 -14.33
C TRP A 80 4.60 -9.66 -14.61
N ALA A 81 3.36 -10.12 -14.45
CA ALA A 81 3.00 -11.52 -14.61
C ALA A 81 2.67 -11.88 -16.08
N GLY A 82 2.54 -10.89 -16.97
CA GLY A 82 2.20 -11.09 -18.38
C GLY A 82 0.77 -11.59 -18.57
N ILE A 83 -0.16 -11.19 -17.68
CA ILE A 83 -1.58 -11.57 -17.75
C ILE A 83 -2.43 -10.37 -18.20
N PRO A 84 -3.64 -10.60 -18.73
CA PRO A 84 -4.53 -9.50 -19.14
C PRO A 84 -4.87 -8.54 -17.99
N GLU A 85 -4.99 -7.24 -18.32
CA GLU A 85 -5.45 -6.21 -17.38
C GLU A 85 -6.91 -6.43 -16.97
N THR A 86 -7.27 -5.94 -15.77
CA THR A 86 -8.66 -5.99 -15.29
C THR A 86 -9.35 -4.67 -15.62
N GLU A 87 -10.24 -4.72 -16.60
CA GLU A 87 -10.92 -3.55 -17.15
C GLU A 87 -12.45 -3.72 -17.12
N HIS A 88 -13.17 -2.62 -17.33
CA HIS A 88 -14.61 -2.55 -17.56
C HIS A 88 -15.46 -3.22 -16.47
N ALA A 89 -16.37 -4.12 -16.85
CA ALA A 89 -17.39 -4.66 -15.95
C ALA A 89 -16.80 -5.39 -14.72
N PRO A 90 -15.79 -6.29 -14.86
CA PRO A 90 -15.13 -6.87 -13.69
C PRO A 90 -14.50 -5.84 -12.75
N LEU A 91 -13.87 -4.80 -13.30
CA LEU A 91 -13.29 -3.75 -12.49
C LEU A 91 -14.37 -2.96 -11.73
N ALA A 92 -15.48 -2.66 -12.40
CA ALA A 92 -16.60 -1.97 -11.78
C ALA A 92 -17.26 -2.80 -10.66
N LEU A 93 -17.36 -4.13 -10.83
CA LEU A 93 -17.87 -5.02 -9.79
C LEU A 93 -16.97 -5.03 -8.55
N LEU A 94 -15.65 -5.11 -8.73
CA LEU A 94 -14.69 -5.05 -7.62
C LEU A 94 -14.74 -3.68 -6.90
N ALA A 95 -14.87 -2.59 -7.65
CA ALA A 95 -15.03 -1.25 -7.07
C ALA A 95 -16.37 -1.10 -6.32
N ALA A 96 -17.46 -1.62 -6.87
CA ALA A 96 -18.76 -1.64 -6.20
C ALA A 96 -18.70 -2.46 -4.90
N LEU A 97 -18.02 -3.61 -4.91
CA LEU A 97 -17.82 -4.44 -3.73
C LEU A 97 -17.07 -3.67 -2.63
N TRP A 98 -16.05 -2.90 -2.98
CA TRP A 98 -15.35 -2.02 -2.03
C TRP A 98 -16.30 -1.01 -1.39
N VAL A 99 -17.12 -0.31 -2.20
CA VAL A 99 -18.12 0.65 -1.69
C VAL A 99 -19.14 -0.03 -0.77
N LEU A 100 -19.64 -1.20 -1.18
CA LEU A 100 -20.59 -1.98 -0.38
C LEU A 100 -19.99 -2.42 0.95
N GLY A 101 -18.72 -2.85 0.97
CA GLY A 101 -18.03 -3.21 2.20
C GLY A 101 -17.90 -2.04 3.18
N ARG A 102 -17.63 -0.83 2.68
CA ARG A 102 -17.63 0.38 3.52
C ARG A 102 -19.03 0.70 4.03
N ALA A 103 -20.02 0.75 3.15
CA ALA A 103 -21.40 1.00 3.55
C ALA A 103 -21.88 0.00 4.61
N ALA A 104 -21.56 -1.28 4.45
CA ALA A 104 -21.90 -2.33 5.40
C ALA A 104 -21.23 -2.12 6.78
N PHE A 105 -19.96 -1.71 6.80
CA PHE A 105 -19.25 -1.40 8.04
C PHE A 105 -19.81 -0.16 8.75
N TRP A 106 -20.16 0.89 7.99
CA TRP A 106 -20.73 2.12 8.53
C TRP A 106 -22.18 1.97 9.03
N LEU A 107 -22.92 0.99 8.52
CA LEU A 107 -24.30 0.71 8.95
C LEU A 107 -24.39 -0.08 10.27
N GLN A 108 -23.26 -0.42 10.90
CA GLN A 108 -23.23 -1.05 12.21
C GLN A 108 -23.91 -0.19 13.28
N PRO A 109 -24.63 -0.80 14.25
CA PRO A 109 -24.80 -2.24 14.49
C PRO A 109 -25.96 -2.87 13.69
N SER A 110 -26.55 -2.15 12.73
CA SER A 110 -27.80 -2.55 12.03
C SER A 110 -27.63 -3.77 11.10
N LEU A 111 -26.39 -4.18 10.83
CA LEU A 111 -26.08 -5.37 10.02
C LEU A 111 -25.28 -6.37 10.86
N PRO A 112 -25.51 -7.68 10.72
CA PRO A 112 -24.65 -8.67 11.35
C PRO A 112 -23.22 -8.57 10.82
N TRP A 113 -22.21 -8.70 11.68
CA TRP A 113 -20.80 -8.67 11.29
C TRP A 113 -20.44 -9.73 10.22
N ALA A 114 -21.15 -10.86 10.19
CA ALA A 114 -21.00 -11.87 9.14
C ALA A 114 -21.35 -11.34 7.74
N VAL A 115 -22.34 -10.45 7.63
CA VAL A 115 -22.72 -9.80 6.36
C VAL A 115 -21.65 -8.79 5.93
N VAL A 116 -21.04 -8.08 6.89
CA VAL A 116 -19.95 -7.14 6.61
C VAL A 116 -18.69 -7.86 6.14
N GLY A 117 -18.32 -8.96 6.80
CA GLY A 117 -17.17 -9.79 6.40
C GLY A 117 -17.36 -10.49 5.06
N ALA A 118 -18.61 -10.80 4.67
CA ALA A 118 -18.90 -11.49 3.40
C ALA A 118 -18.59 -10.64 2.15
N VAL A 119 -18.52 -9.31 2.28
CA VAL A 119 -18.17 -8.39 1.19
C VAL A 119 -16.70 -7.93 1.24
N ALA A 120 -15.83 -8.69 1.89
CA ALA A 120 -14.41 -8.39 2.00
C ALA A 120 -13.72 -8.41 0.62
N LEU A 121 -13.29 -7.22 0.17
CA LEU A 121 -12.55 -7.03 -1.08
C LEU A 121 -11.32 -7.97 -1.23
N PRO A 122 -10.50 -8.25 -0.19
CA PRO A 122 -9.35 -9.13 -0.34
C PRO A 122 -9.71 -10.54 -0.82
N VAL A 123 -10.85 -11.10 -0.38
CA VAL A 123 -11.33 -12.42 -0.85
C VAL A 123 -11.67 -12.35 -2.34
N ALA A 124 -12.44 -11.35 -2.76
CA ALA A 124 -12.82 -11.20 -4.15
C ALA A 124 -11.60 -11.01 -5.07
N LEU A 125 -10.60 -10.23 -4.63
CA LEU A 125 -9.34 -10.08 -5.36
C LEU A 125 -8.58 -11.40 -5.47
N ALA A 126 -8.50 -12.17 -4.39
CA ALA A 126 -7.83 -13.47 -4.38
C ALA A 126 -8.52 -14.44 -5.35
N LEU A 127 -9.85 -14.54 -5.29
CA LEU A 127 -10.64 -15.39 -6.20
C LEU A 127 -10.53 -14.96 -7.66
N TRP A 128 -10.47 -13.65 -7.92
CA TRP A 128 -10.30 -13.10 -9.27
C TRP A 128 -8.91 -13.39 -9.86
N LEU A 129 -7.86 -13.28 -9.05
CA LEU A 129 -6.47 -13.44 -9.49
C LEU A 129 -6.01 -14.90 -9.49
N ALA A 130 -6.55 -15.74 -8.61
CA ALA A 130 -6.16 -17.14 -8.48
C ALA A 130 -6.13 -17.92 -9.81
N PRO A 131 -7.21 -17.96 -10.62
CA PRO A 131 -7.20 -18.71 -11.88
C PRO A 131 -6.21 -18.17 -12.92
N ARG A 132 -5.75 -16.92 -12.77
CA ARG A 132 -4.80 -16.27 -13.69
C ARG A 132 -3.35 -16.49 -13.28
N LEU A 133 -3.09 -16.53 -11.97
CA LEU A 133 -1.76 -16.68 -11.42
C LEU A 133 -1.36 -18.15 -11.21
N TRP A 134 -2.32 -19.02 -10.91
CA TRP A 134 -2.04 -20.41 -10.60
C TRP A 134 -1.35 -21.19 -11.74
N PRO A 135 -1.77 -21.02 -13.02
CA PRO A 135 -1.14 -21.71 -14.13
C PRO A 135 0.28 -21.20 -14.46
N LEU A 136 0.68 -20.03 -13.96
CA LEU A 136 1.98 -19.45 -14.28
C LEU A 136 3.13 -20.26 -13.66
N PRO A 137 4.26 -20.42 -14.38
CA PRO A 137 5.41 -21.15 -13.87
C PRO A 137 6.11 -20.43 -12.71
N GLN A 138 6.03 -19.09 -12.65
CA GLN A 138 6.60 -18.30 -11.56
C GLN A 138 5.72 -18.39 -10.30
N ARG A 139 6.01 -19.36 -9.43
CA ARG A 139 5.28 -19.58 -8.17
C ARG A 139 5.28 -18.38 -7.23
N ALA A 140 6.26 -17.47 -7.35
CA ALA A 140 6.34 -16.24 -6.56
C ALA A 140 5.08 -15.36 -6.68
N TRP A 141 4.37 -15.38 -7.81
CA TRP A 141 3.13 -14.61 -7.95
C TRP A 141 2.01 -15.09 -7.02
N ARG A 142 2.05 -16.36 -6.59
CA ARG A 142 1.08 -16.91 -5.64
C ARG A 142 1.21 -16.30 -4.25
N LEU A 143 2.33 -15.65 -3.94
CA LEU A 143 2.50 -14.89 -2.69
C LEU A 143 1.51 -13.73 -2.59
N VAL A 144 1.11 -13.11 -3.71
CA VAL A 144 0.06 -12.07 -3.71
C VAL A 144 -1.27 -12.66 -3.23
N LEU A 145 -1.61 -13.88 -3.64
CA LEU A 145 -2.82 -14.56 -3.16
C LEU A 145 -2.73 -14.84 -1.65
N ALA A 146 -1.58 -15.31 -1.17
CA ALA A 146 -1.36 -15.55 0.25
C ALA A 146 -1.52 -14.27 1.08
N ILE A 147 -1.00 -13.13 0.60
CA ILE A 147 -1.16 -11.82 1.25
C ILE A 147 -2.63 -11.39 1.28
N LEU A 148 -3.35 -11.51 0.15
CA LEU A 148 -4.77 -11.16 0.08
C LEU A 148 -5.63 -12.04 1.00
N LEU A 149 -5.33 -13.34 1.09
CA LEU A 149 -6.01 -14.25 1.99
C LEU A 149 -5.66 -13.99 3.46
N ALA A 150 -4.42 -13.59 3.77
CA ALA A 150 -4.04 -13.19 5.12
C ALA A 150 -4.76 -11.90 5.56
N LEU A 151 -4.92 -10.92 4.66
CA LEU A 151 -5.76 -9.74 4.91
C LEU A 151 -7.22 -10.13 5.12
N ALA A 152 -7.77 -11.02 4.28
CA ALA A 152 -9.13 -11.53 4.46
C ALA A 152 -9.33 -12.24 5.80
N LEU A 153 -8.37 -13.06 6.22
CA LEU A 153 -8.40 -13.77 7.50
C LEU A 153 -8.37 -12.77 8.66
N ALA A 154 -7.48 -11.78 8.62
CA ALA A 154 -7.40 -10.75 9.64
C ALA A 154 -8.72 -9.95 9.73
N ASP A 155 -9.34 -9.62 8.59
CA ASP A 155 -10.66 -8.96 8.55
C ASP A 155 -11.74 -9.84 9.18
N ALA A 156 -11.78 -11.12 8.82
CA ALA A 156 -12.77 -12.07 9.35
C ALA A 156 -12.62 -12.27 10.87
N VAL A 157 -11.39 -12.42 11.36
CA VAL A 157 -11.10 -12.54 12.80
C VAL A 157 -11.49 -11.26 13.55
N HIS A 158 -11.22 -10.09 12.98
CA HIS A 158 -11.64 -8.81 13.58
C HIS A 158 -13.15 -8.75 13.77
N HIS A 159 -13.91 -9.05 12.72
CA HIS A 159 -15.37 -9.07 12.75
C HIS A 159 -15.93 -10.13 13.72
N ALA A 160 -15.36 -11.33 13.73
CA ALA A 160 -15.75 -12.40 14.65
C ALA A 160 -15.48 -12.01 16.12
N ALA A 161 -14.34 -11.38 16.39
CA ALA A 161 -13.97 -10.89 17.71
C ALA A 161 -14.92 -9.79 18.20
N LEU A 162 -15.28 -8.82 17.33
CA LEU A 162 -16.29 -7.80 17.66
C LEU A 162 -17.66 -8.41 17.93
N ALA A 163 -18.08 -9.43 17.17
CA ALA A 163 -19.32 -10.14 17.41
C ALA A 163 -19.34 -10.89 18.75
N ALA A 164 -18.16 -11.37 19.21
CA ALA A 164 -17.98 -12.02 20.50
C ALA A 164 -17.73 -11.05 21.66
N GLY A 165 -17.63 -9.74 21.41
CA GLY A 165 -17.28 -8.73 22.41
C GLY A 165 -15.80 -8.72 22.82
N ASP A 166 -14.93 -9.40 22.08
CA ASP A 166 -13.49 -9.49 22.34
C ASP A 166 -12.72 -8.37 21.62
N ALA A 167 -12.68 -7.20 22.25
CA ALA A 167 -11.97 -6.05 21.72
C ALA A 167 -10.44 -6.27 21.61
N ALA A 168 -9.85 -7.13 22.46
CA ALA A 168 -8.42 -7.40 22.46
C ALA A 168 -8.01 -8.25 21.25
N LEU A 169 -8.79 -9.29 20.94
CA LEU A 169 -8.60 -10.08 19.72
C LEU A 169 -8.89 -9.25 18.47
N ALA A 170 -9.89 -8.37 18.50
CA ALA A 170 -10.17 -7.44 17.39
C ALA A 170 -8.98 -6.50 17.12
N ALA A 171 -8.34 -5.97 18.16
CA ALA A 171 -7.12 -5.15 18.05
C ALA A 171 -5.93 -5.96 17.52
N THR A 172 -5.77 -7.20 17.99
CA THR A 172 -4.72 -8.12 17.54
C THR A 172 -4.87 -8.46 16.06
N ALA A 173 -6.10 -8.68 15.59
CA ALA A 173 -6.41 -8.93 14.19
C ALA A 173 -6.04 -7.72 13.30
N LEU A 174 -6.34 -6.49 13.73
CA LEU A 174 -5.91 -5.27 13.02
C LEU A 174 -4.39 -5.14 12.98
N ARG A 175 -3.70 -5.39 14.10
CA ARG A 175 -2.23 -5.42 14.17
C ARG A 175 -1.66 -6.45 13.21
N GLY A 176 -2.29 -7.61 13.10
CA GLY A 176 -1.95 -8.65 12.12
C GLY A 176 -2.08 -8.17 10.67
N ALA A 177 -3.18 -7.50 10.34
CA ALA A 177 -3.36 -6.91 9.01
C ALA A 177 -2.31 -5.83 8.70
N VAL A 178 -1.91 -5.01 9.68
CA VAL A 178 -0.80 -4.04 9.51
C VAL A 178 0.51 -4.76 9.19
N TRP A 179 0.85 -5.86 9.87
CA TRP A 179 2.04 -6.66 9.53
C TRP A 179 1.98 -7.26 8.13
N VAL A 180 0.81 -7.73 7.69
CA VAL A 180 0.62 -8.22 6.32
C VAL A 180 0.86 -7.08 5.31
N LEU A 181 0.40 -5.86 5.61
CA LEU A 181 0.70 -4.68 4.79
C LEU A 181 2.19 -4.32 4.80
N VAL A 182 2.89 -4.44 5.94
CA VAL A 182 4.35 -4.25 6.03
C VAL A 182 5.07 -5.23 5.11
N LEU A 183 4.69 -6.51 5.12
CA LEU A 183 5.26 -7.52 4.24
C LEU A 183 5.00 -7.19 2.77
N LEU A 184 3.76 -6.85 2.40
CA LEU A 184 3.43 -6.43 1.05
C LEU A 184 4.25 -5.21 0.61
N PHE A 185 4.38 -4.22 1.49
CA PHE A 185 5.16 -3.01 1.25
C PHE A 185 6.63 -3.33 0.97
N VAL A 186 7.25 -4.18 1.78
CA VAL A 186 8.66 -4.53 1.61
C VAL A 186 8.93 -5.36 0.37
N LEU A 187 8.02 -6.29 0.05
CA LEU A 187 8.13 -7.13 -1.14
C LEU A 187 7.89 -6.32 -2.42
N ALA A 188 6.74 -5.64 -2.54
CA ALA A 188 6.37 -4.89 -3.73
C ALA A 188 7.14 -3.57 -3.85
N GLY A 189 7.20 -2.79 -2.77
CA GLY A 189 7.96 -1.54 -2.72
C GLY A 189 9.47 -1.77 -2.86
N GLY A 190 9.98 -2.89 -2.32
CA GLY A 190 11.38 -3.26 -2.44
C GLY A 190 11.76 -3.84 -3.80
N LEU A 191 10.79 -4.21 -4.63
CA LEU A 191 11.00 -4.46 -6.05
C LEU A 191 10.99 -3.13 -6.83
N LEU A 192 9.98 -2.29 -6.59
CA LEU A 192 9.74 -1.05 -7.34
C LEU A 192 10.81 0.01 -7.12
N THR A 193 11.18 0.24 -5.86
CA THR A 193 12.11 1.31 -5.47
C THR A 193 13.48 1.17 -6.11
N PRO A 194 14.17 0.01 -6.03
CA PRO A 194 15.45 -0.16 -6.72
C PRO A 194 15.31 -0.11 -8.25
N VAL A 195 14.23 -0.61 -8.85
CA VAL A 195 14.00 -0.51 -10.30
C VAL A 195 13.94 0.96 -10.75
N PHE A 196 13.13 1.79 -10.07
CA PHE A 196 13.04 3.21 -10.40
C PHE A 196 14.33 3.97 -10.08
N THR A 197 15.05 3.55 -9.04
CA THR A 197 16.35 4.13 -8.68
C THR A 197 17.40 3.82 -9.73
N GLY A 198 17.49 2.57 -10.21
CA GLY A 198 18.39 2.16 -11.30
C GLY A 198 18.08 2.88 -12.61
N ASN A 199 16.79 2.99 -12.97
CA ASN A 199 16.36 3.78 -14.12
C ASN A 199 16.83 5.24 -14.02
N ALA A 200 16.67 5.87 -12.85
CA ALA A 200 17.11 7.24 -12.62
C ALA A 200 18.64 7.40 -12.64
N LEU A 201 19.37 6.45 -12.06
CA LEU A 201 20.83 6.43 -12.07
C LEU A 201 21.39 6.33 -13.50
N ARG A 202 20.84 5.41 -14.30
CA ARG A 202 21.24 5.25 -15.71
C ARG A 202 20.90 6.47 -16.54
N ALA A 203 19.70 7.03 -16.39
CA ALA A 203 19.29 8.25 -17.09
C ALA A 203 20.19 9.46 -16.75
N ALA A 204 20.72 9.52 -15.53
CA ALA A 204 21.64 10.57 -15.08
C ALA A 204 23.13 10.27 -15.35
N GLY A 205 23.47 9.13 -15.97
CA GLY A 205 24.87 8.73 -16.19
C GLY A 205 25.64 8.38 -14.90
N ARG A 206 24.94 8.07 -13.80
CA ARG A 206 25.53 7.81 -12.47
C ARG A 206 25.75 6.31 -12.19
N GLY A 207 25.66 5.45 -13.20
CA GLY A 207 25.80 4.01 -13.09
C GLY A 207 24.48 3.32 -12.73
N ASP A 208 24.51 2.34 -11.83
CA ASP A 208 23.35 1.53 -11.43
C ASP A 208 23.31 1.25 -9.91
N VAL A 209 22.19 0.67 -9.45
CA VAL A 209 22.04 0.11 -8.11
C VAL A 209 22.94 -1.11 -7.93
N ALA A 210 23.27 -1.45 -6.69
CA ALA A 210 23.98 -2.70 -6.44
C ALA A 210 23.10 -3.90 -6.86
N PRO A 211 23.68 -4.97 -7.43
CA PRO A 211 22.93 -6.17 -7.77
C PRO A 211 22.18 -6.71 -6.55
N ALA A 212 21.01 -7.28 -6.81
CA ALA A 212 20.22 -7.98 -5.80
C ALA A 212 21.08 -9.09 -5.17
N TRP A 213 20.97 -9.25 -3.87
CA TRP A 213 21.70 -10.27 -3.13
C TRP A 213 20.70 -11.18 -2.41
N PRO A 214 20.35 -12.33 -3.00
CA PRO A 214 19.22 -13.15 -2.54
C PRO A 214 19.26 -13.53 -1.05
N PRO A 215 20.41 -13.88 -0.44
CA PRO A 215 20.49 -14.13 1.00
C PRO A 215 20.02 -12.94 1.85
N LEU A 216 20.39 -11.72 1.49
CA LEU A 216 19.95 -10.51 2.20
C LEU A 216 18.46 -10.24 1.98
N GLU A 217 17.94 -10.43 0.77
CA GLU A 217 16.51 -10.29 0.47
C GLU A 217 15.67 -11.25 1.32
N VAL A 218 16.10 -12.52 1.41
CA VAL A 218 15.45 -13.55 2.22
C VAL A 218 15.57 -13.23 3.71
N ALA A 219 16.77 -12.88 4.20
CA ALA A 219 16.98 -12.56 5.61
C ALA A 219 16.15 -11.34 6.05
N ALA A 220 16.10 -10.29 5.23
CA ALA A 220 15.34 -9.08 5.53
C ALA A 220 13.82 -9.35 5.58
N ALA A 221 13.30 -10.20 4.70
CA ALA A 221 11.90 -10.63 4.73
C ALA A 221 11.61 -11.56 5.93
N ALA A 222 12.49 -12.55 6.17
CA ALA A 222 12.35 -13.49 7.28
C ALA A 222 12.39 -12.79 8.65
N ALA A 223 13.24 -11.78 8.82
CA ALA A 223 13.29 -10.98 10.05
C ALA A 223 11.98 -10.24 10.33
N LEU A 224 11.32 -9.72 9.28
CA LEU A 224 9.99 -9.10 9.44
C LEU A 224 8.91 -10.11 9.77
N VAL A 225 8.94 -11.30 9.15
CA VAL A 225 8.00 -12.38 9.49
C VAL A 225 8.21 -12.82 10.93
N ALA A 226 9.44 -13.03 11.37
CA ALA A 226 9.76 -13.40 12.75
C ALA A 226 9.29 -12.33 13.75
N LEU A 227 9.55 -11.05 13.46
CA LEU A 227 9.06 -9.94 14.26
C LEU A 227 7.53 -9.91 14.34
N ALA A 228 6.84 -10.05 13.21
CA ALA A 228 5.38 -10.07 13.16
C ALA A 228 4.81 -11.22 14.00
N LEU A 229 5.40 -12.42 13.90
CA LEU A 229 4.95 -13.58 14.68
C LEU A 229 5.17 -13.38 16.18
N LEU A 230 6.33 -12.84 16.59
CA LEU A 230 6.61 -12.54 18.00
C LEU A 230 5.68 -11.45 18.55
N ASP A 231 5.43 -10.40 17.76
CA ASP A 231 4.53 -9.31 18.13
C ASP A 231 3.08 -9.79 18.30
N LEU A 232 2.59 -10.61 17.35
CA LEU A 232 1.22 -11.15 17.39
C LEU A 232 1.04 -12.24 18.45
N ALA A 233 2.08 -12.98 18.78
CA ALA A 233 2.07 -13.96 19.86
C ALA A 233 2.14 -13.32 21.25
N GLY A 234 2.35 -12.00 21.35
CA GLY A 234 2.56 -11.32 22.63
C GLY A 234 3.82 -11.81 23.33
N ALA A 235 4.88 -12.10 22.56
CA ALA A 235 6.15 -12.54 23.12
C ALA A 235 6.76 -11.47 24.05
N GLY A 236 7.68 -11.89 24.92
CA GLY A 236 8.34 -10.95 25.83
C GLY A 236 9.05 -9.80 25.12
N ASP A 237 9.01 -8.63 25.74
CA ASP A 237 9.54 -7.36 25.23
C ASP A 237 10.98 -7.46 24.71
N ALA A 238 11.86 -8.20 25.41
CA ALA A 238 13.24 -8.42 24.96
C ALA A 238 13.32 -9.16 23.61
N ALA A 239 12.46 -10.16 23.38
CA ALA A 239 12.44 -10.93 22.13
C ALA A 239 11.93 -10.08 20.97
N ILE A 240 10.85 -9.32 21.20
CA ILE A 240 10.31 -8.38 20.21
C ILE A 240 11.33 -7.28 19.88
N GLY A 241 11.97 -6.70 20.90
CA GLY A 241 13.00 -5.67 20.73
C GLY A 241 14.19 -6.18 19.91
N ALA A 242 14.70 -7.37 20.22
CA ALA A 242 15.79 -7.99 19.47
C ALA A 242 15.41 -8.27 18.01
N ALA A 243 14.21 -8.83 17.76
CA ALA A 243 13.72 -9.07 16.40
C ALA A 243 13.50 -7.77 15.62
N ALA A 244 13.01 -6.72 16.26
CA ALA A 244 12.82 -5.41 15.66
C ALA A 244 14.15 -4.75 15.27
N ILE A 245 15.17 -4.85 16.12
CA ILE A 245 16.54 -4.39 15.78
C ILE A 245 17.11 -5.19 14.61
N ALA A 246 16.97 -6.52 14.62
CA ALA A 246 17.45 -7.36 13.51
C ALA A 246 16.77 -6.97 12.19
N ALA A 247 15.44 -6.80 12.20
CA ALA A 247 14.69 -6.34 11.04
C ALA A 247 15.12 -4.94 10.58
N LEU A 248 15.31 -4.00 11.51
CA LEU A 248 15.80 -2.64 11.23
C LEU A 248 17.16 -2.67 10.52
N LEU A 249 18.12 -3.43 11.05
CA LEU A 249 19.48 -3.50 10.49
C LEU A 249 19.49 -4.15 9.11
N LEU A 250 18.77 -5.27 8.92
CA LEU A 250 18.70 -5.97 7.65
C LEU A 250 17.98 -5.12 6.57
N GLN A 251 16.86 -4.48 6.92
CA GLN A 251 16.17 -3.57 6.01
C GLN A 251 17.02 -2.33 5.72
N GLY A 252 17.70 -1.78 6.72
CA GLY A 252 18.61 -0.64 6.54
C GLY A 252 19.74 -0.96 5.56
N TRP A 253 20.38 -2.12 5.73
CA TRP A 253 21.41 -2.59 4.80
C TRP A 253 20.88 -2.78 3.39
N ARG A 254 19.72 -3.42 3.27
CA ARG A 254 19.04 -3.64 1.99
C ARG A 254 18.73 -2.33 1.27
N VAL A 255 18.11 -1.37 1.96
CA VAL A 255 17.77 -0.04 1.41
C VAL A 255 19.04 0.72 1.00
N ALA A 256 20.11 0.64 1.81
CA ALA A 256 21.36 1.32 1.50
C ALA A 256 21.99 0.83 0.19
N ARG A 257 21.85 -0.47 -0.14
CA ARG A 257 22.35 -1.02 -1.41
C ARG A 257 21.69 -0.43 -2.66
N TRP A 258 20.51 0.16 -2.52
CA TRP A 258 19.83 0.83 -3.64
C TRP A 258 20.44 2.20 -3.96
N ARG A 259 21.28 2.76 -3.09
CA ARG A 259 22.00 4.04 -3.32
C ARG A 259 21.05 5.21 -3.64
N GLY A 260 19.89 5.27 -3.00
CA GLY A 260 18.85 6.28 -3.25
C GLY A 260 19.31 7.73 -3.10
N TRP A 261 20.28 7.99 -2.22
CA TRP A 261 20.89 9.31 -2.01
C TRP A 261 21.56 9.88 -3.28
N ARG A 262 21.89 9.04 -4.26
CA ARG A 262 22.51 9.47 -5.53
C ARG A 262 21.51 9.98 -6.56
N VAL A 263 20.20 9.92 -6.29
CA VAL A 263 19.13 10.36 -7.19
C VAL A 263 18.04 11.15 -6.46
N LEU A 264 18.42 11.95 -5.47
CA LEU A 264 17.48 12.81 -4.73
C LEU A 264 16.84 13.91 -5.61
N ASP A 265 17.46 14.20 -6.74
CA ASP A 265 17.00 15.09 -7.80
C ASP A 265 15.99 14.44 -8.75
N ALA A 266 15.93 13.11 -8.82
CA ALA A 266 15.02 12.40 -9.72
C ALA A 266 13.56 12.56 -9.25
N PRO A 267 12.62 13.05 -10.08
CA PRO A 267 11.23 13.23 -9.66
C PRO A 267 10.59 11.95 -9.13
N LEU A 268 9.86 12.09 -8.01
CA LEU A 268 9.10 11.04 -7.32
C LEU A 268 9.94 9.91 -6.67
N VAL A 269 11.18 9.66 -7.12
CA VAL A 269 12.08 8.65 -6.53
C VAL A 269 12.39 8.93 -5.04
N PRO A 270 12.66 10.18 -4.60
CA PRO A 270 12.84 10.50 -3.19
C PRO A 270 11.63 10.15 -2.32
N GLY A 271 10.42 10.23 -2.87
CA GLY A 271 9.21 9.84 -2.14
C GLY A 271 9.17 8.34 -1.83
N LEU A 272 9.69 7.51 -2.73
CA LEU A 272 9.78 6.06 -2.50
C LEU A 272 10.84 5.75 -1.43
N HIS A 273 12.02 6.37 -1.51
CA HIS A 273 13.07 6.21 -0.48
C HIS A 273 12.64 6.79 0.87
N GLY A 274 11.94 7.91 0.89
CA GLY A 274 11.35 8.48 2.10
C GLY A 274 10.36 7.53 2.76
N GLY A 275 9.56 6.82 1.97
CA GLY A 275 8.71 5.75 2.50
C GLY A 275 9.50 4.61 3.17
N PHE A 276 10.62 4.19 2.59
CA PHE A 276 11.51 3.22 3.24
C PHE A 276 12.23 3.79 4.47
N ALA A 277 12.57 5.07 4.49
CA ALA A 277 13.10 5.72 5.69
C ALA A 277 12.07 5.70 6.83
N TRP A 278 10.79 5.93 6.54
CA TRP A 278 9.71 5.76 7.51
C TRP A 278 9.52 4.31 7.96
N LEU A 279 9.72 3.32 7.09
CA LEU A 279 9.73 1.91 7.50
C LEU A 279 10.85 1.65 8.53
N LEU A 280 12.06 2.15 8.28
CA LEU A 280 13.17 2.02 9.24
C LEU A 280 12.83 2.72 10.56
N LEU A 281 12.23 3.91 10.50
CA LEU A 281 11.76 4.61 11.70
C LEU A 281 10.68 3.80 12.44
N ALA A 282 9.73 3.18 11.74
CA ALA A 282 8.72 2.33 12.36
C ALA A 282 9.36 1.13 13.10
N LEU A 283 10.34 0.47 12.49
CA LEU A 283 11.06 -0.63 13.14
C LEU A 283 11.87 -0.16 14.37
N ALA A 284 12.49 1.02 14.28
CA ALA A 284 13.19 1.64 15.40
C ALA A 284 12.23 2.01 16.56
N LEU A 285 11.06 2.56 16.24
CA LEU A 285 10.01 2.86 17.23
C LEU A 285 9.48 1.60 17.90
N ARG A 286 9.24 0.52 17.13
CA ARG A 286 8.80 -0.78 17.69
C ARG A 286 9.86 -1.36 18.62
N ALA A 287 11.14 -1.30 18.21
CA ALA A 287 12.26 -1.75 19.01
C ALA A 287 12.38 -0.96 20.32
N GLY A 288 12.42 0.37 20.25
CA GLY A 288 12.58 1.17 21.46
C GLY A 288 11.37 1.08 22.39
N ALA A 289 10.14 0.94 21.87
CA ALA A 289 8.96 0.71 22.71
C ALA A 289 9.10 -0.61 23.49
N ALA A 290 9.57 -1.68 22.83
CA ALA A 290 9.85 -2.96 23.47
C ALA A 290 11.06 -2.93 24.42
N LEU A 291 11.89 -1.87 24.38
CA LEU A 291 13.05 -1.70 25.25
C LEU A 291 12.83 -0.60 26.31
N GLY A 292 11.58 -0.18 26.51
CA GLY A 292 11.19 0.76 27.57
C GLY A 292 11.37 2.24 27.24
N ALA A 293 11.51 2.60 25.96
CA ALA A 293 11.51 4.00 25.55
C ALA A 293 10.16 4.68 25.88
N PRO A 294 10.14 5.96 26.30
CA PRO A 294 8.95 6.63 26.83
C PRO A 294 8.04 7.18 25.73
N TRP A 295 7.74 6.39 24.70
CA TRP A 295 6.82 6.75 23.63
C TRP A 295 5.67 5.75 23.50
N PRO A 296 4.54 6.13 22.87
CA PRO A 296 3.40 5.23 22.73
C PRO A 296 3.75 3.93 22.00
N THR A 297 3.29 2.80 22.53
CA THR A 297 3.59 1.46 21.98
C THR A 297 3.15 1.30 20.53
N ASP A 298 2.10 1.99 20.10
CA ASP A 298 1.55 1.92 18.74
C ASP A 298 2.07 3.03 17.81
N ALA A 299 3.07 3.82 18.23
CA ALA A 299 3.66 4.88 17.40
C ALA A 299 4.27 4.33 16.11
N TRP A 300 4.82 3.12 16.13
CA TRP A 300 5.38 2.47 14.95
C TRP A 300 4.32 2.23 13.87
N MET A 301 3.06 1.97 14.26
CA MET A 301 1.97 1.74 13.31
C MET A 301 1.73 2.99 12.47
N HIS A 302 1.68 4.16 13.10
CA HIS A 302 1.49 5.44 12.40
C HIS A 302 2.70 5.80 11.53
N ALA A 303 3.91 5.57 12.04
CA ALA A 303 5.14 5.74 11.26
C ALA A 303 5.11 4.87 9.99
N PHE A 304 4.58 3.65 10.07
CA PHE A 304 4.40 2.79 8.90
C PHE A 304 3.20 3.20 8.02
N THR A 305 2.00 3.29 8.55
CA THR A 305 0.76 3.47 7.76
C THR A 305 0.66 4.87 7.15
N VAL A 306 0.96 5.92 7.92
CA VAL A 306 0.92 7.30 7.44
C VAL A 306 2.24 7.68 6.78
N GLY A 307 3.37 7.36 7.42
CA GLY A 307 4.70 7.67 6.92
C GLY A 307 5.10 6.81 5.72
N ALA A 308 5.35 5.53 5.95
CA ALA A 308 5.93 4.65 4.94
C ALA A 308 4.99 4.40 3.75
N LEU A 309 3.77 3.91 4.04
CA LEU A 309 2.76 3.61 3.04
C LEU A 309 2.25 4.89 2.39
N GLY A 310 1.85 5.90 3.17
CA GLY A 310 1.35 7.18 2.65
C GLY A 310 2.35 7.89 1.72
N GLN A 311 3.61 8.06 2.14
CA GLN A 311 4.61 8.75 1.31
C GLN A 311 4.94 7.98 0.02
N THR A 312 5.05 6.66 0.10
CA THR A 312 5.30 5.81 -1.08
C THR A 312 4.13 5.89 -2.05
N MET A 313 2.89 5.87 -1.54
CA MET A 313 1.70 5.90 -2.39
C MET A 313 1.50 7.27 -3.04
N LEU A 314 1.75 8.38 -2.35
CA LEU A 314 1.73 9.71 -2.98
C LEU A 314 2.69 9.79 -4.19
N SER A 315 3.89 9.24 -4.03
CA SER A 315 4.87 9.13 -5.13
C SER A 315 4.38 8.22 -6.26
N LEU A 316 3.94 7.00 -5.92
CA LEU A 316 3.55 5.98 -6.90
C LEU A 316 2.28 6.36 -7.66
N MET A 317 1.25 6.86 -6.97
CA MET A 317 -0.02 7.31 -7.55
C MET A 317 0.23 8.45 -8.54
N THR A 318 1.08 9.42 -8.17
CA THR A 318 1.45 10.53 -9.04
C THR A 318 2.20 10.03 -10.27
N ARG A 319 3.16 9.11 -10.10
CA ARG A 319 3.89 8.48 -11.21
C ARG A 319 2.95 7.74 -12.16
N VAL A 320 2.04 6.93 -11.62
CA VAL A 320 1.07 6.14 -12.38
C VAL A 320 0.13 7.07 -13.15
N ALA A 321 -0.42 8.09 -12.51
CA ALA A 321 -1.32 9.04 -13.15
C ALA A 321 -0.64 9.80 -14.30
N LEU A 322 0.58 10.30 -14.10
CA LEU A 322 1.33 10.99 -15.14
C LEU A 322 1.68 10.06 -16.31
N ARG A 323 2.18 8.85 -16.03
CA ARG A 323 2.55 7.88 -17.05
C ARG A 323 1.35 7.48 -17.92
N HIS A 324 0.21 7.17 -17.32
CA HIS A 324 -0.99 6.72 -18.05
C HIS A 324 -1.78 7.86 -18.70
N THR A 325 -1.39 9.12 -18.48
CA THR A 325 -1.92 10.30 -19.19
C THR A 325 -0.92 10.90 -20.17
N GLY A 326 0.22 10.24 -20.39
CA GLY A 326 1.28 10.72 -21.30
C GLY A 326 1.96 12.01 -20.84
N ARG A 327 1.79 12.40 -19.57
CA ARG A 327 2.41 13.60 -19.01
C ARG A 327 3.82 13.30 -18.52
N THR A 328 4.70 14.29 -18.62
CA THR A 328 6.08 14.14 -18.16
C THR A 328 6.14 13.96 -16.65
N LEU A 329 7.09 13.13 -16.19
CA LEU A 329 7.44 13.00 -14.79
C LEU A 329 8.27 14.22 -14.36
N ALA A 330 7.68 15.41 -14.44
CA ALA A 330 8.27 16.61 -13.88
C ALA A 330 8.02 16.62 -12.37
N ARG A 331 8.90 17.28 -11.58
CA ARG A 331 8.55 17.65 -10.21
C ARG A 331 7.26 18.49 -10.30
N PRO A 332 6.15 18.10 -9.64
CA PRO A 332 5.06 19.04 -9.43
C PRO A 332 5.67 20.19 -8.64
N ALA A 333 5.65 21.42 -9.16
CA ALA A 333 6.34 22.54 -8.54
C ALA A 333 5.78 22.80 -7.14
N PRO A 334 6.56 22.69 -6.05
CA PRO A 334 6.19 23.29 -4.79
C PRO A 334 7.16 24.45 -4.56
N LEU A 335 6.68 25.70 -4.55
CA LEU A 335 7.54 26.86 -4.31
C LEU A 335 8.70 27.00 -5.32
N ARG A 336 8.43 27.60 -6.49
CA ARG A 336 9.41 28.51 -7.09
C ARG A 336 9.38 29.83 -6.30
N TRP A 337 9.75 29.80 -5.03
CA TRP A 337 10.22 31.01 -4.37
C TRP A 337 11.74 30.99 -4.54
N THR A 338 12.24 31.98 -5.27
CA THR A 338 13.66 32.32 -5.47
C THR A 338 14.57 31.26 -6.12
N ALA A 339 14.53 31.19 -7.44
CA ALA A 339 15.75 31.18 -8.27
C ALA A 339 15.33 31.53 -9.71
N GLY A 340 15.81 32.69 -10.16
CA GLY A 340 15.37 33.34 -11.40
C GLY A 340 15.73 32.61 -12.68
N ARG A 341 15.05 33.06 -13.74
CA ARG A 341 15.44 33.07 -15.16
C ARG A 341 15.85 31.72 -15.76
N THR A 342 14.99 31.15 -16.58
CA THR A 342 14.96 31.42 -18.03
C THR A 342 13.94 30.51 -18.71
N LEU A 343 12.92 31.14 -19.28
CA LEU A 343 12.15 30.61 -20.39
C LEU A 343 13.06 30.55 -21.62
N ALA A 344 12.94 29.46 -22.38
CA ALA A 344 13.12 29.33 -23.84
C ALA A 344 13.92 28.08 -24.22
N ARG A 345 13.21 27.03 -24.65
CA ARG A 345 13.36 26.42 -25.99
C ARG A 345 12.45 25.19 -26.13
N PRO A 346 11.73 25.03 -27.26
CA PRO A 346 11.10 23.77 -27.61
C PRO A 346 12.15 22.86 -28.25
N ALA A 347 12.18 21.59 -27.85
CA ALA A 347 12.91 20.55 -28.58
C ALA A 347 11.94 19.40 -28.93
N PRO A 348 11.93 18.93 -30.19
CA PRO A 348 10.99 17.93 -30.66
C PRO A 348 11.39 16.54 -30.14
N LEU A 349 10.45 15.86 -29.49
CA LEU A 349 10.59 14.46 -29.10
C LEU A 349 10.38 13.58 -30.33
N ARG A 350 11.46 13.02 -30.87
CA ARG A 350 11.40 11.79 -31.68
C ARG A 350 11.76 10.63 -30.74
N TRP A 351 10.81 9.72 -30.55
CA TRP A 351 11.04 8.44 -29.87
C TRP A 351 11.10 7.34 -30.93
N THR A 352 12.15 6.53 -30.85
CA THR A 352 12.24 5.19 -31.43
C THR A 352 12.46 4.21 -30.30
N ALA A 353 11.89 3.01 -30.49
CA ALA A 353 11.58 1.90 -29.59
C ALA A 353 12.47 1.68 -28.34
#